data_AF-A0A7G7BS47-F1
#
_entry.id   AF-A0A7G7BS47-F1
#
_cell.length_a   1.000
_cell.length_b   1.000
_cell.length_c   1.000
_cell.angle_alpha   90.00
_cell.angle_beta   90.00
_cell.angle_gamma   90.00
#
_symmetry.space_group_name_H-M   'P 1'
#
loop_
_entity.id
_entity.type
_entity.pdbx_description
1 polymer ?
#
loop_
_entity_poly.entity_id
_entity_poly.type
_entity_poly.pdbx_seq_one_letter_code
_entity_poly.pdbx_strand_id
1 'polypeptide(L)'
;MTADMRAGAGSGAGAARGAAGRGIPWLDVVLASVASVSWALAAMAGTAALGLHLLGADSVGELGPMAAAVVVLGVGGAVSPSGDVSAFGLDGAEARTAVDVTPLGVGLVGALVLSFFFLRSLRHAGTGPSWGELCARTGAVVALFVAMVGGLAWAGHDVVTIDGGRLPGVGEGAADGGGGGLLGGLGDLGGSLPDRLAGLARTEAQVGFAVDTGASLAGGACWVLGVLVIALLTSRVLLPGTAGRLHRMARPAVSALVAVLLVAVLAGCAAAAYAAAGDAHPQRIAGAALLGAPNGVWLGVPLGLFVPWDGEATGELPGLLPAPLDELLRGSAAQPVTVGRLAELDGRIWLLVLASGMTLLYAGVLAAARTPRAAGVSAVGYAGRCALRLGGVTAIALPLLVWLTEVSADASLSVLGFDAFGAGIELRGRTVAAAGLGAAWGAGAGAVGAGLAWAVGAVPVTGGGYPDAEVAGPYRPSLPYRASDDGTNPYLRMPEAMHGAPTVVGRVGRPVPPPPGPGPGPGAPPRPPAPDERPGHG
;
A
#
# COMPACT_ATOMS: atom_id res chain seq x y z
N MET A 1 -30.51 0.14 61.41
CA MET A 1 -31.76 -0.10 60.65
C MET A 1 -32.60 1.15 60.81
N THR A 2 -32.84 2.04 59.86
CA THR A 2 -32.80 2.04 58.39
C THR A 2 -32.76 3.53 58.00
N ALA A 3 -31.64 4.03 57.47
CA ALA A 3 -31.45 4.33 56.04
C ALA A 3 -32.40 5.43 55.50
N ASP A 4 -31.87 6.66 55.55
CA ASP A 4 -32.29 7.86 54.85
C ASP A 4 -32.17 7.64 53.32
N MET A 5 -33.24 7.87 52.55
CA MET A 5 -33.21 7.81 51.09
C MET A 5 -33.85 9.07 50.49
N ARG A 6 -33.05 10.14 50.43
CA ARG A 6 -33.36 11.33 49.62
C ARG A 6 -33.01 11.05 48.16
N ALA A 7 -34.05 10.98 47.33
CA ALA A 7 -33.94 10.92 45.88
C ALA A 7 -33.38 12.25 45.33
N GLY A 8 -32.10 12.24 44.93
CA GLY A 8 -31.50 13.25 44.06
C GLY A 8 -31.72 12.89 42.59
N ALA A 9 -32.93 13.12 42.08
CA ALA A 9 -33.21 13.01 40.65
C ALA A 9 -33.07 14.41 40.02
N GLY A 10 -31.92 14.70 39.41
CA GLY A 10 -31.76 15.95 38.68
C GLY A 10 -30.33 16.36 38.35
N SER A 11 -29.62 15.60 37.50
CA SER A 11 -28.47 16.14 36.73
C SER A 11 -27.93 15.21 35.62
N GLY A 12 -28.64 14.13 35.25
CA GLY A 12 -28.17 13.18 34.22
C GLY A 12 -28.71 13.41 32.80
N ALA A 13 -29.71 14.29 32.61
CA ALA A 13 -30.45 14.38 31.34
C ALA A 13 -29.86 15.37 30.30
N GLY A 14 -28.78 16.08 30.63
CA GLY A 14 -28.14 17.07 29.74
C GLY A 14 -27.05 16.51 28.84
N ALA A 15 -26.35 15.45 29.25
CA ALA A 15 -25.19 14.91 28.52
C ALA A 15 -25.56 13.86 27.45
N ALA A 16 -26.75 13.28 27.52
CA ALA A 16 -27.22 12.26 26.57
C ALA A 16 -27.90 12.83 25.31
N ARG A 17 -28.10 14.15 25.21
CA ARG A 17 -28.73 14.80 24.04
C ARG A 17 -27.74 15.32 22.98
N GLY A 18 -26.43 15.17 23.19
CA GLY A 18 -25.40 15.60 22.23
C GLY A 18 -24.95 14.53 21.23
N ALA A 19 -25.39 13.28 21.38
CA ALA A 19 -25.00 12.16 20.52
C ALA A 19 -26.05 11.81 19.45
N ALA A 20 -27.07 12.65 19.27
CA ALA A 20 -28.06 12.51 18.21
C ALA A 20 -27.63 13.35 16.99
N GLY A 21 -27.12 12.65 15.97
CA GLY A 21 -27.22 13.08 14.57
C GLY A 21 -26.37 14.27 14.13
N ARG A 22 -25.04 14.16 14.18
CA ARG A 22 -24.22 14.93 13.23
C ARG A 22 -24.37 14.24 11.87
N GLY A 23 -25.08 14.88 10.94
CA GLY A 23 -25.22 14.37 9.56
C GLY A 23 -23.87 14.19 8.88
N ILE A 24 -23.83 13.38 7.82
CA ILE A 24 -22.60 13.13 7.05
C ILE A 24 -22.11 14.46 6.47
N PRO A 25 -20.84 14.86 6.70
CA PRO A 25 -20.28 16.09 6.16
C PRO A 25 -19.95 15.91 4.66
N TRP A 26 -20.98 15.94 3.80
CA TRP A 26 -20.86 15.63 2.37
C TRP A 26 -19.83 16.49 1.64
N LEU A 27 -19.73 17.79 1.97
CA LEU A 27 -18.73 18.66 1.36
C LEU A 27 -17.30 18.19 1.66
N ASP A 28 -17.00 17.85 2.92
CA ASP A 28 -15.69 17.32 3.31
C ASP A 28 -15.42 15.95 2.69
N VAL A 29 -16.45 15.12 2.52
CA VAL A 29 -16.35 13.82 1.86
C VAL A 29 -15.96 14.01 0.39
N VAL A 30 -16.65 14.89 -0.33
CA VAL A 30 -16.39 15.16 -1.75
C VAL A 30 -15.01 15.79 -1.94
N LEU A 31 -14.68 16.84 -1.19
CA LEU A 31 -13.38 17.52 -1.30
C LEU A 31 -12.21 16.58 -0.98
N ALA A 32 -12.34 15.76 0.07
CA ALA A 32 -11.33 14.77 0.41
C ALA A 32 -11.19 13.70 -0.67
N SER A 33 -12.29 13.24 -1.25
CA SER A 33 -12.30 12.22 -2.31
C SER A 33 -11.63 12.74 -3.57
N VAL A 34 -11.97 13.97 -3.99
CA VAL A 34 -11.33 14.65 -5.12
C VAL A 34 -9.84 14.82 -4.88
N ALA A 35 -9.44 15.31 -3.70
CA ALA A 35 -8.03 15.44 -3.36
C ALA A 35 -7.31 14.08 -3.36
N SER A 36 -7.88 13.04 -2.76
CA SER A 36 -7.23 11.73 -2.69
C SER A 36 -7.06 11.08 -4.06
N VAL A 37 -8.09 11.14 -4.92
CA VAL A 37 -8.05 10.53 -6.26
C VAL A 37 -7.16 11.33 -7.20
N SER A 38 -7.29 12.67 -7.22
CA SER A 38 -6.48 13.53 -8.10
C SER A 38 -4.98 13.43 -7.82
N TRP A 39 -4.57 13.52 -6.55
CA TRP A 39 -3.16 13.40 -6.19
C TRP A 39 -2.61 11.99 -6.43
N ALA A 40 -3.41 10.95 -6.21
CA ALA A 40 -3.00 9.58 -6.51
C ALA A 40 -2.77 9.39 -8.01
N LEU A 41 -3.74 9.77 -8.87
CA LEU A 41 -3.61 9.64 -10.31
C LEU A 41 -2.47 10.50 -10.87
N ALA A 42 -2.27 11.72 -10.36
CA ALA A 42 -1.15 12.57 -10.75
C ALA A 42 0.21 11.92 -10.41
N ALA A 43 0.34 11.32 -9.22
CA ALA A 43 1.55 10.61 -8.82
C ALA A 43 1.79 9.35 -9.67
N MET A 44 0.73 8.59 -9.98
CA MET A 44 0.81 7.43 -10.85
C MET A 44 1.23 7.83 -12.28
N ALA A 45 0.57 8.81 -12.88
CA ALA A 45 0.88 9.31 -14.21
C ALA A 45 2.31 9.88 -14.28
N GLY A 46 2.74 10.64 -13.28
CA GLY A 46 4.11 11.15 -13.19
C GLY A 46 5.16 10.04 -13.06
N THR A 47 4.87 9.00 -12.27
CA THR A 47 5.76 7.83 -12.11
C THR A 47 5.84 7.03 -13.40
N ALA A 48 4.70 6.80 -14.06
CA ALA A 48 4.62 6.09 -15.34
C ALA A 48 5.39 6.85 -16.43
N ALA A 49 5.11 8.14 -16.62
CA ALA A 49 5.79 8.98 -17.60
C ALA A 49 7.29 9.06 -17.35
N LEU A 50 7.72 9.22 -16.09
CA LEU A 50 9.13 9.24 -15.73
C LEU A 50 9.80 7.89 -16.01
N GLY A 51 9.18 6.78 -15.61
CA GLY A 51 9.70 5.44 -15.85
C GLY A 51 9.85 5.13 -17.34
N LEU A 52 8.84 5.48 -18.14
CA LEU A 52 8.84 5.33 -19.59
C LEU A 52 9.89 6.21 -20.28
N HIS A 53 10.02 7.47 -19.87
CA HIS A 53 11.05 8.37 -20.39
C HIS A 53 12.46 7.85 -20.06
N LEU A 54 12.70 7.38 -18.84
CA LEU A 54 13.98 6.77 -18.45
C LEU A 54 14.29 5.49 -19.24
N LEU A 55 13.28 4.79 -19.74
CA LEU A 55 13.41 3.64 -20.63
C LEU A 55 13.58 4.04 -22.11
N GLY A 56 13.42 5.33 -22.45
CA GLY A 56 13.52 5.85 -23.82
C GLY A 56 12.26 5.63 -24.66
N ALA A 57 11.10 5.40 -24.03
CA ALA A 57 9.84 5.16 -24.74
C ALA A 57 9.33 6.42 -25.50
N ASP A 58 9.79 7.60 -25.11
CA ASP A 58 9.53 8.87 -25.80
C ASP A 58 10.14 8.96 -27.20
N SER A 59 11.13 8.12 -27.50
CA SER A 59 11.70 8.01 -28.85
C SER A 59 10.82 7.23 -29.83
N VAL A 60 9.87 6.44 -29.32
CA VAL A 60 9.02 5.53 -30.12
C VAL A 60 7.54 5.90 -30.13
N GLY A 61 7.08 6.78 -29.24
CA GLY A 61 5.71 7.32 -29.29
C GLY A 61 5.39 8.33 -28.19
N GLU A 62 4.14 8.77 -28.15
CA GLU A 62 3.71 9.83 -27.23
C GLU A 62 3.59 9.34 -25.77
N LEU A 63 4.28 10.03 -24.85
CA LEU A 63 4.30 9.67 -23.43
C LEU A 63 2.93 9.73 -22.75
N GLY A 64 2.01 10.58 -23.21
CA GLY A 64 0.70 10.78 -22.58
C GLY A 64 -0.17 9.52 -22.60
N PRO A 65 -0.53 9.00 -23.79
CA PRO A 65 -1.29 7.76 -23.92
C PRO A 65 -0.57 6.54 -23.32
N MET A 66 0.75 6.43 -23.50
CA MET A 66 1.53 5.34 -22.92
C MET A 66 1.49 5.35 -21.39
N ALA A 67 1.65 6.53 -20.76
CA ALA A 67 1.54 6.65 -19.32
C ALA A 67 0.12 6.32 -18.83
N ALA A 68 -0.92 6.72 -19.56
CA ALA A 68 -2.30 6.36 -19.24
C ALA A 68 -2.52 4.84 -19.27
N ALA A 69 -2.01 4.15 -20.30
CA ALA A 69 -2.06 2.68 -20.39
C ALA A 69 -1.33 2.00 -19.22
N VAL A 70 -0.13 2.47 -18.88
CA VAL A 70 0.65 1.99 -17.73
C VAL A 70 -0.09 2.22 -16.40
N VAL A 71 -0.81 3.34 -16.25
CA VAL A 71 -1.64 3.60 -15.07
C VAL A 71 -2.82 2.62 -15.00
N VAL A 72 -3.49 2.34 -16.12
CA VAL A 72 -4.59 1.36 -16.19
C VAL A 72 -4.10 -0.05 -15.86
N LEU A 73 -2.98 -0.48 -16.42
CA LEU A 73 -2.34 -1.75 -16.06
C LEU A 73 -1.92 -1.79 -14.59
N GLY A 74 -1.40 -0.67 -14.05
CA GLY A 74 -0.94 -0.56 -12.67
C GLY A 74 -2.06 -0.66 -11.62
N VAL A 75 -3.33 -0.46 -12.01
CA VAL A 75 -4.51 -0.66 -11.16
C VAL A 75 -5.19 -2.02 -11.41
N GLY A 76 -4.54 -2.90 -12.18
CA GLY A 76 -5.08 -4.22 -12.52
C GLY A 76 -6.13 -4.21 -13.62
N GLY A 77 -6.13 -3.19 -14.48
CA GLY A 77 -6.92 -3.20 -15.71
C GLY A 77 -6.25 -4.02 -16.81
N ALA A 78 -7.05 -4.46 -17.78
CA ALA A 78 -6.59 -5.26 -18.91
C ALA A 78 -6.48 -4.37 -20.15
N VAL A 79 -5.31 -4.35 -20.77
CA VAL A 79 -5.05 -3.62 -22.02
C VAL A 79 -4.66 -4.63 -23.07
N SER A 80 -5.51 -4.79 -24.09
CA SER A 80 -5.22 -5.62 -25.25
C SER A 80 -4.70 -4.72 -26.36
N PRO A 81 -3.46 -4.89 -26.85
CA PRO A 81 -3.02 -4.20 -28.05
C PRO A 81 -3.86 -4.71 -29.24
N SER A 82 -4.64 -3.82 -29.83
CA SER A 82 -5.36 -4.03 -31.08
C SER A 82 -4.62 -3.29 -32.19
N GLY A 83 -3.66 -3.97 -32.81
CA GLY A 83 -3.03 -3.48 -34.04
C GLY A 83 -3.71 -4.11 -35.26
N ASP A 84 -4.17 -3.29 -36.20
CA ASP A 84 -4.53 -3.79 -37.53
C ASP A 84 -3.23 -4.06 -38.29
N VAL A 85 -2.80 -5.32 -38.34
CA VAL A 85 -1.57 -5.75 -39.03
C VAL A 85 -1.76 -5.89 -40.55
N SER A 86 -2.71 -5.15 -41.12
CA SER A 86 -2.85 -4.97 -42.57
C SER A 86 -1.56 -4.43 -43.22
N ALA A 87 -0.69 -3.74 -42.45
CA ALA A 87 0.65 -3.34 -42.87
C ALA A 87 1.65 -4.52 -43.08
N PHE A 88 1.37 -5.72 -42.54
CA PHE A 88 2.17 -6.92 -42.73
C PHE A 88 1.71 -7.77 -43.93
N GLY A 89 0.75 -7.28 -44.73
CA GLY A 89 0.28 -7.97 -45.94
C GLY A 89 -0.51 -9.25 -45.66
N LEU A 90 -1.04 -9.39 -44.45
CA LEU A 90 -1.90 -10.49 -44.02
C LEU A 90 -3.27 -9.92 -43.68
N ASP A 91 -4.20 -10.00 -44.64
CA ASP A 91 -5.61 -9.72 -44.38
C ASP A 91 -6.13 -10.71 -43.32
N GLY A 92 -6.42 -10.22 -42.11
CA GLY A 92 -7.09 -11.00 -41.05
C GLY A 92 -6.20 -11.60 -39.95
N ALA A 93 -4.94 -11.17 -39.81
CA ALA A 93 -4.16 -11.50 -38.61
C ALA A 93 -4.51 -10.53 -37.47
N GLU A 94 -4.91 -11.04 -36.31
CA GLU A 94 -5.17 -10.25 -35.10
C GLU A 94 -3.99 -10.53 -34.15
N ALA A 95 -3.10 -9.56 -33.94
CA ALA A 95 -1.95 -9.73 -33.08
C ALA A 95 -2.38 -9.65 -31.61
N ARG A 96 -2.77 -10.78 -31.01
CA ARG A 96 -3.07 -10.88 -29.57
C ARG A 96 -1.76 -11.01 -28.78
N THR A 97 -1.15 -9.88 -28.48
CA THR A 97 -0.07 -9.81 -27.49
C THR A 97 -0.68 -9.41 -26.14
N ALA A 98 -1.19 -10.39 -25.38
CA ALA A 98 -1.68 -10.13 -24.03
C ALA A 98 -0.47 -10.05 -23.08
N VAL A 99 0.10 -8.86 -22.92
CA VAL A 99 1.15 -8.61 -21.93
C VAL A 99 0.48 -8.27 -20.60
N ASP A 100 0.26 -9.28 -19.75
CA ASP A 100 -0.32 -9.15 -18.41
C ASP A 100 0.75 -8.84 -17.34
N VAL A 101 1.69 -7.94 -17.67
CA VAL A 101 2.70 -7.48 -16.71
C VAL A 101 2.21 -6.19 -16.05
N THR A 102 1.66 -6.30 -14.84
CA THR A 102 1.19 -5.13 -14.08
C THR A 102 2.39 -4.35 -13.50
N PRO A 103 2.57 -3.06 -13.81
CA PRO A 103 3.65 -2.24 -13.27
C PRO A 103 3.35 -1.86 -11.81
N LEU A 104 3.68 -2.75 -10.87
CA LEU A 104 3.36 -2.57 -9.45
C LEU A 104 4.06 -1.35 -8.83
N GLY A 105 5.13 -0.84 -9.43
CA GLY A 105 5.73 0.46 -9.10
C GLY A 105 4.73 1.61 -9.13
N VAL A 106 3.99 1.71 -10.24
CA VAL A 106 3.00 2.77 -10.45
C VAL A 106 1.82 2.57 -9.50
N GLY A 107 1.31 1.35 -9.39
CA GLY A 107 0.28 0.98 -8.43
C GLY A 107 0.69 1.32 -6.98
N LEU A 108 1.91 0.98 -6.57
CA LEU A 108 2.40 1.24 -5.21
C LEU A 108 2.45 2.73 -4.88
N VAL A 109 2.98 3.56 -5.79
CA VAL A 109 3.02 5.02 -5.58
C VAL A 109 1.60 5.59 -5.45
N GLY A 110 0.69 5.18 -6.33
CA GLY A 110 -0.73 5.54 -6.24
C GLY A 110 -1.36 5.14 -4.92
N ALA A 111 -1.09 3.91 -4.46
CA ALA A 111 -1.61 3.37 -3.21
C ALA A 111 -1.14 4.18 -2.00
N LEU A 112 0.13 4.57 -1.95
CA LEU A 112 0.71 5.37 -0.85
C LEU A 112 0.10 6.77 -0.78
N VAL A 113 -0.02 7.45 -1.93
CA VAL A 113 -0.60 8.80 -2.00
C VAL A 113 -2.09 8.78 -1.67
N LEU A 114 -2.85 7.84 -2.26
CA LEU A 114 -4.27 7.65 -1.99
C LEU A 114 -4.51 7.38 -0.49
N SER A 115 -3.75 6.45 0.09
CA SER A 115 -3.83 6.11 1.51
C SER A 115 -3.53 7.31 2.40
N PHE A 116 -2.52 8.12 2.06
CA PHE A 116 -2.13 9.29 2.84
C PHE A 116 -3.27 10.31 2.94
N PHE A 117 -3.85 10.70 1.80
CA PHE A 117 -4.94 11.68 1.77
C PHE A 117 -6.24 11.15 2.37
N PHE A 118 -6.58 9.88 2.10
CA PHE A 118 -7.74 9.23 2.71
C PHE A 118 -7.64 9.16 4.23
N LEU A 119 -6.52 8.68 4.77
CA LEU A 119 -6.30 8.62 6.22
C LEU A 119 -6.14 10.01 6.85
N ARG A 120 -5.65 11.01 6.10
CA ARG A 120 -5.64 12.40 6.55
C ARG A 120 -7.07 12.91 6.72
N SER A 121 -7.96 12.64 5.76
CA SER A 121 -9.37 13.00 5.83
C SER A 121 -10.06 12.40 7.07
N LEU A 122 -9.82 11.13 7.38
CA LEU A 122 -10.38 10.49 8.59
C LEU A 122 -9.84 11.08 9.91
N ARG A 123 -8.60 11.57 9.94
CA ARG A 123 -8.02 12.21 11.13
C ARG A 123 -8.65 13.56 11.46
N HIS A 124 -9.18 14.27 10.46
CA HIS A 124 -9.86 15.55 10.67
C HIS A 124 -11.30 15.37 11.18
N ALA A 125 -11.87 14.16 11.09
CA ALA A 125 -13.26 13.86 11.46
C ALA A 125 -13.54 13.69 12.97
N GLY A 126 -12.51 13.73 13.84
CA GLY A 126 -12.71 13.69 15.31
C GLY A 126 -12.86 12.28 15.90
N THR A 127 -13.78 12.10 16.88
CA THR A 127 -13.90 10.98 17.86
C THR A 127 -14.27 9.59 17.28
N GLY A 128 -13.71 9.22 16.13
CA GLY A 128 -13.99 7.98 15.40
C GLY A 128 -15.18 8.15 14.45
N PRO A 129 -15.00 7.89 13.13
CA PRO A 129 -16.09 8.05 12.17
C PRO A 129 -17.21 7.03 12.42
N SER A 130 -18.45 7.45 12.17
CA SER A 130 -19.59 6.51 12.13
C SER A 130 -19.43 5.54 10.95
N TRP A 131 -20.10 4.38 11.00
CA TRP A 131 -20.16 3.47 9.85
C TRP A 131 -20.69 4.16 8.59
N GLY A 132 -21.70 5.04 8.74
CA GLY A 132 -22.27 5.80 7.61
C GLY A 132 -21.26 6.75 6.98
N GLU A 133 -20.46 7.46 7.78
CA GLU A 133 -19.42 8.35 7.27
C GLU A 133 -18.27 7.57 6.61
N LEU A 134 -17.84 6.45 7.20
CA LEU A 134 -16.80 5.60 6.61
C LEU A 134 -17.25 5.05 5.26
N CYS A 135 -18.48 4.52 5.18
CA CYS A 135 -19.07 4.04 3.93
C CYS A 135 -19.21 5.16 2.89
N ALA A 136 -19.62 6.36 3.29
CA ALA A 136 -19.73 7.50 2.38
C ALA A 136 -18.37 7.94 1.83
N ARG A 137 -17.33 8.04 2.68
CA ARG A 137 -15.97 8.39 2.25
C ARG A 137 -15.35 7.32 1.36
N THR A 138 -15.46 6.05 1.74
CA THR A 138 -14.98 4.93 0.92
C THR A 138 -15.72 4.88 -0.41
N GLY A 139 -17.05 4.96 -0.39
CA GLY A 139 -17.88 4.91 -1.60
C GLY A 139 -17.60 6.06 -2.56
N ALA A 140 -17.42 7.29 -2.05
CA ALA A 140 -17.08 8.45 -2.87
C ALA A 140 -15.70 8.32 -3.53
N VAL A 141 -14.69 7.84 -2.80
CA VAL A 141 -13.35 7.58 -3.37
C VAL A 141 -13.40 6.49 -4.43
N VAL A 142 -14.08 5.36 -4.15
CA VAL A 142 -14.21 4.25 -5.09
C VAL A 142 -14.94 4.70 -6.37
N ALA A 143 -16.09 5.36 -6.22
CA ALA A 143 -16.87 5.82 -7.36
C ALA A 143 -16.10 6.83 -8.22
N LEU A 144 -15.43 7.80 -7.59
CA LEU A 144 -14.64 8.79 -8.32
C LEU A 144 -13.42 8.16 -9.01
N PHE A 145 -12.72 7.23 -8.34
CA PHE A 145 -11.58 6.53 -8.91
C PHE A 145 -11.99 5.69 -10.13
N VAL A 146 -13.05 4.89 -10.00
CA VAL A 146 -13.59 4.08 -11.09
C VAL A 146 -14.08 4.96 -12.24
N ALA A 147 -14.72 6.10 -11.96
CA ALA A 147 -15.11 7.06 -13.00
C ALA A 147 -13.90 7.63 -13.75
N MET A 148 -12.81 7.94 -13.05
CA MET A 148 -11.57 8.42 -13.68
C MET A 148 -10.86 7.34 -14.50
N VAL A 149 -10.82 6.10 -14.01
CA VAL A 149 -10.29 4.95 -14.78
C VAL A 149 -11.14 4.71 -16.03
N GLY A 150 -12.47 4.80 -15.92
CA GLY A 150 -13.38 4.75 -17.06
C GLY A 150 -13.16 5.89 -18.05
N GLY A 151 -12.90 7.11 -17.56
CA GLY A 151 -12.52 8.25 -18.41
C GLY A 151 -11.20 8.04 -19.14
N LEU A 152 -10.21 7.43 -18.49
CA LEU A 152 -8.94 7.06 -19.12
C LEU A 152 -9.12 5.96 -20.17
N ALA A 153 -9.92 4.93 -19.87
CA ALA A 153 -10.22 3.85 -20.81
C ALA A 153 -10.98 4.36 -22.03
N TRP A 154 -11.91 5.30 -21.85
CA TRP A 154 -12.64 5.94 -22.93
C TRP A 154 -11.72 6.83 -23.79
N ALA A 155 -10.85 7.63 -23.17
CA ALA A 155 -9.90 8.47 -23.88
C ALA A 155 -8.81 7.68 -24.63
N GLY A 156 -8.43 6.50 -24.09
CA GLY A 156 -7.45 5.60 -24.72
C GLY A 156 -8.03 4.76 -25.88
N HIS A 157 -9.34 4.84 -26.11
CA HIS A 157 -10.00 4.15 -27.22
C HIS A 157 -9.74 4.82 -28.59
N ASP A 158 -9.11 6.02 -28.58
CA ASP A 158 -8.58 6.68 -29.78
C ASP A 158 -7.12 6.22 -30.03
N VAL A 159 -6.92 5.69 -31.25
CA VAL A 159 -5.75 4.94 -31.73
C VAL A 159 -4.41 5.67 -31.49
N VAL A 160 -3.44 5.01 -30.85
CA VAL A 160 -2.06 5.49 -30.74
C VAL A 160 -1.25 4.95 -31.92
N THR A 161 -0.75 5.84 -32.76
CA THR A 161 0.20 5.51 -33.85
C THR A 161 1.57 5.17 -33.26
N ILE A 162 2.09 3.95 -33.47
CA ILE A 162 3.48 3.59 -33.13
C ILE A 162 4.30 3.57 -34.42
N ASP A 163 5.37 4.34 -34.46
CA ASP A 163 6.21 4.47 -35.65
C ASP A 163 7.13 3.24 -35.78
N GLY A 164 6.70 2.24 -36.56
CA GLY A 164 7.42 0.96 -36.73
C GLY A 164 8.85 1.09 -37.28
N GLY A 165 9.18 2.21 -37.93
CA GLY A 165 10.53 2.50 -38.43
C GLY A 165 11.58 2.80 -37.35
N ARG A 166 11.18 2.93 -36.07
CA ARG A 166 12.08 3.26 -34.95
C ARG A 166 12.29 2.13 -33.94
N LEU A 167 11.79 0.92 -34.23
CA LEU A 167 12.05 -0.27 -33.43
C LEU A 167 13.54 -0.67 -33.55
N PRO A 168 14.28 -0.84 -32.43
CA PRO A 168 15.67 -1.27 -32.49
C PRO A 168 15.76 -2.68 -33.07
N GLY A 169 16.40 -2.83 -34.24
CA GLY A 169 16.67 -4.13 -34.86
C GLY A 169 16.17 -4.32 -36.30
N VAL A 170 15.48 -3.35 -36.91
CA VAL A 170 14.94 -3.50 -38.29
C VAL A 170 15.54 -2.52 -39.30
N GLY A 171 16.38 -1.56 -38.90
CA GLY A 171 16.70 -0.40 -39.75
C GLY A 171 18.14 0.04 -39.90
N GLU A 172 19.14 -0.59 -39.28
CA GLU A 172 20.52 -0.07 -39.33
C GLU A 172 21.53 -1.19 -39.56
N GLY A 173 21.85 -1.44 -40.84
CA GLY A 173 22.86 -2.41 -41.21
C GLY A 173 23.08 -2.60 -42.70
N ALA A 174 23.07 -1.53 -43.51
CA ALA A 174 23.45 -1.63 -44.92
C ALA A 174 23.94 -0.31 -45.52
N ALA A 175 25.11 0.16 -45.10
CA ALA A 175 26.04 0.92 -45.94
C ALA A 175 27.34 1.24 -45.17
N ASP A 176 28.31 0.31 -45.16
CA ASP A 176 29.64 0.55 -45.76
C ASP A 176 30.61 -0.61 -45.44
N GLY A 177 31.22 -1.15 -46.49
CA GLY A 177 32.61 -1.60 -46.48
C GLY A 177 33.01 -2.90 -45.74
N GLY A 178 32.85 -4.04 -46.42
CA GLY A 178 33.97 -4.97 -46.67
C GLY A 178 34.44 -5.94 -45.56
N GLY A 179 34.16 -7.23 -45.77
CA GLY A 179 35.10 -8.30 -45.39
C GLY A 179 34.54 -9.45 -44.55
N GLY A 180 34.12 -10.52 -45.23
CA GLY A 180 34.38 -11.89 -44.76
C GLY A 180 33.37 -12.56 -43.82
N GLY A 181 32.47 -13.35 -44.42
CA GLY A 181 32.08 -14.67 -43.90
C GLY A 181 30.94 -14.74 -42.88
N LEU A 182 29.78 -15.25 -43.35
CA LEU A 182 28.84 -16.18 -42.68
C LEU A 182 27.38 -16.05 -43.19
N LEU A 183 27.13 -15.30 -44.27
CA LEU A 183 25.80 -15.22 -44.91
C LEU A 183 25.86 -15.60 -46.40
N GLY A 184 26.51 -16.73 -46.72
CA GLY A 184 26.62 -17.26 -48.09
C GLY A 184 25.46 -18.15 -48.54
N GLY A 185 24.34 -18.22 -47.80
CA GLY A 185 23.32 -19.26 -47.99
C GLY A 185 21.88 -18.79 -48.29
N LEU A 186 21.59 -17.49 -48.32
CA LEU A 186 20.23 -16.96 -48.52
C LEU A 186 20.11 -16.08 -49.77
N GLY A 187 20.97 -16.33 -50.77
CA GLY A 187 21.06 -15.53 -52.00
C GLY A 187 20.10 -15.92 -53.12
N ASP A 188 19.10 -16.79 -52.90
CA ASP A 188 18.26 -17.32 -54.00
C ASP A 188 16.75 -17.33 -53.69
N LEU A 189 16.26 -16.39 -52.88
CA LEU A 189 14.84 -16.06 -52.79
C LEU A 189 14.63 -14.60 -53.20
N GLY A 190 14.39 -14.44 -54.50
CA GLY A 190 14.44 -13.19 -55.23
C GLY A 190 13.40 -12.12 -54.83
N GLY A 191 13.89 -10.89 -54.78
CA GLY A 191 13.32 -9.79 -55.58
C GLY A 191 12.06 -9.09 -55.09
N SER A 192 11.40 -9.55 -54.02
CA SER A 192 10.16 -8.92 -53.52
C SER A 192 10.19 -8.49 -52.05
N LEU A 193 11.23 -8.86 -51.31
CA LEU A 193 11.46 -8.43 -49.93
C LEU A 193 11.96 -6.99 -49.78
N PRO A 194 12.86 -6.46 -50.64
CA PRO A 194 13.37 -5.10 -50.49
C PRO A 194 12.29 -4.03 -50.70
N ASP A 195 11.43 -4.20 -51.71
CA ASP A 195 10.32 -3.27 -51.98
C ASP A 195 9.21 -3.37 -50.93
N ARG A 196 9.01 -4.55 -50.32
CA ARG A 196 8.09 -4.74 -49.20
C ARG A 196 8.64 -4.17 -47.89
N LEU A 197 9.95 -4.27 -47.64
CA LEU A 197 10.64 -3.64 -46.52
C LEU A 197 10.69 -2.10 -46.66
N ALA A 198 10.87 -1.59 -47.87
CA ALA A 198 10.76 -0.16 -48.18
C ALA A 198 9.31 0.37 -48.08
N GLY A 199 8.32 -0.50 -48.31
CA GLY A 199 6.90 -0.26 -48.02
C GLY A 199 6.63 -0.24 -46.51
N LEU A 200 7.13 -1.23 -45.77
CA LEU A 200 7.01 -1.37 -44.30
C LEU A 200 7.64 -0.22 -43.53
N ALA A 201 8.72 0.37 -44.03
CA ALA A 201 9.34 1.56 -43.43
C ALA A 201 8.56 2.87 -43.68
N ARG A 202 7.55 2.84 -44.58
CA ARG A 202 6.66 4.00 -44.87
C ARG A 202 5.27 3.86 -44.25
N THR A 203 4.91 2.70 -43.72
CA THR A 203 3.62 2.47 -43.06
C THR A 203 3.75 2.75 -41.56
N GLU A 204 3.18 3.87 -41.11
CA GLU A 204 2.89 4.10 -39.69
C GLU A 204 2.05 2.93 -39.16
N ALA A 205 2.61 2.12 -38.27
CA ALA A 205 1.90 1.01 -37.66
C ALA A 205 1.02 1.55 -36.53
N GLN A 206 -0.27 1.74 -36.81
CA GLN A 206 -1.25 2.08 -35.78
C GLN A 206 -1.46 0.90 -34.84
N VAL A 207 -0.85 0.96 -33.65
CA VAL A 207 -1.10 -0.01 -32.57
C VAL A 207 -2.08 0.64 -31.60
N GLY A 208 -3.37 0.45 -31.86
CA GLY A 208 -4.40 0.85 -30.91
C GLY A 208 -4.29 0.03 -29.62
N PHE A 209 -4.54 0.65 -28.47
CA PHE A 209 -4.69 -0.07 -27.21
C PHE A 209 -6.18 -0.19 -26.91
N ALA A 210 -6.78 -1.35 -27.18
CA ALA A 210 -8.15 -1.61 -26.77
C ALA A 210 -8.16 -1.95 -25.27
N VAL A 211 -8.66 -1.03 -24.46
CA VAL A 211 -8.87 -1.27 -23.03
C VAL A 211 -10.17 -2.04 -22.84
N ASP A 212 -10.12 -3.23 -22.25
CA ASP A 212 -11.35 -3.90 -21.80
C ASP A 212 -11.95 -3.07 -20.67
N THR A 213 -12.99 -2.30 -21.00
CA THR A 213 -13.59 -1.35 -20.08
C THR A 213 -14.24 -2.08 -18.90
N GLY A 214 -14.82 -3.26 -19.11
CA GLY A 214 -15.46 -4.03 -18.04
C GLY A 214 -14.43 -4.57 -17.04
N ALA A 215 -13.40 -5.24 -17.55
CA ALA A 215 -12.31 -5.78 -16.72
C ALA A 215 -11.53 -4.66 -16.02
N SER A 216 -11.29 -3.54 -16.69
CA SER A 216 -10.52 -2.41 -16.14
C SER A 216 -11.24 -1.66 -15.03
N LEU A 217 -12.57 -1.50 -15.15
CA LEU A 217 -13.38 -0.91 -14.07
C LEU A 217 -13.42 -1.84 -12.85
N ALA A 218 -13.57 -3.15 -13.08
CA ALA A 218 -13.55 -4.15 -12.00
C ALA A 218 -12.19 -4.22 -11.31
N GLY A 219 -11.10 -4.26 -12.08
CA GLY A 219 -9.72 -4.21 -11.60
C GLY A 219 -9.46 -2.96 -10.76
N GLY A 220 -9.77 -1.78 -11.31
CA GLY A 220 -9.64 -0.51 -10.61
C GLY A 220 -10.46 -0.42 -9.32
N ALA A 221 -11.70 -0.95 -9.31
CA ALA A 221 -12.55 -1.03 -8.12
C ALA A 221 -11.96 -1.97 -7.05
N CYS A 222 -11.50 -3.15 -7.45
CA CYS A 222 -10.86 -4.11 -6.55
C CYS A 222 -9.56 -3.53 -5.97
N TRP A 223 -8.75 -2.87 -6.80
CA TRP A 223 -7.51 -2.23 -6.40
C TRP A 223 -7.75 -1.13 -5.37
N VAL A 224 -8.65 -0.18 -5.65
CA VAL A 224 -8.92 0.95 -4.74
C VAL A 224 -9.49 0.44 -3.42
N LEU A 225 -10.40 -0.54 -3.43
CA LEU A 225 -10.92 -1.16 -2.22
C LEU A 225 -9.83 -1.87 -1.42
N GLY A 226 -8.97 -2.64 -2.09
CA GLY A 226 -7.83 -3.31 -1.46
C GLY A 226 -6.89 -2.33 -0.77
N VAL A 227 -6.51 -1.25 -1.45
CA VAL A 227 -5.68 -0.18 -0.89
C VAL A 227 -6.34 0.46 0.33
N LEU A 228 -7.62 0.81 0.25
CA LEU A 228 -8.34 1.43 1.37
C LEU A 228 -8.46 0.48 2.58
N VAL A 229 -8.69 -0.82 2.35
CA VAL A 229 -8.70 -1.83 3.43
C VAL A 229 -7.33 -1.92 4.09
N ILE A 230 -6.24 -2.00 3.32
CA ILE A 230 -4.88 -2.04 3.87
C ILE A 230 -4.55 -0.74 4.62
N ALA A 231 -4.93 0.41 4.07
CA ALA A 231 -4.77 1.71 4.72
C ALA A 231 -5.48 1.75 6.08
N LEU A 232 -6.74 1.30 6.13
CA LEU A 232 -7.50 1.22 7.38
C LEU A 232 -6.84 0.28 8.38
N LEU A 233 -6.44 -0.93 7.97
CA LEU A 233 -5.80 -1.95 8.81
C LEU A 233 -4.45 -1.50 9.39
N THR A 234 -3.72 -0.64 8.70
CA THR A 234 -2.45 -0.07 9.20
C THR A 234 -2.66 1.17 10.08
N SER A 235 -3.77 1.90 9.88
CA SER A 235 -4.06 3.18 10.55
C SER A 235 -4.43 3.07 12.03
N ARG A 236 -4.23 4.17 12.78
CA ARG A 236 -4.66 4.29 14.19
C ARG A 236 -6.14 4.66 14.35
N VAL A 237 -6.92 4.67 13.27
CA VAL A 237 -8.33 5.08 13.31
C VAL A 237 -9.13 4.10 14.17
N LEU A 238 -9.98 4.62 15.05
CA LEU A 238 -10.88 3.81 15.86
C LEU A 238 -12.07 3.38 14.99
N LEU A 239 -12.09 2.11 14.59
CA LEU A 239 -13.24 1.52 13.92
C LEU A 239 -14.36 1.23 14.95
N PRO A 240 -15.62 1.51 14.60
CA PRO A 240 -16.76 1.25 15.49
C PRO A 240 -16.99 -0.25 15.73
N GLY A 241 -17.53 -0.59 16.91
CA GLY A 241 -18.00 -1.94 17.25
C GLY A 241 -16.91 -3.03 17.36
N THR A 242 -17.25 -4.23 16.92
CA THR A 242 -16.38 -5.43 16.93
C THR A 242 -15.21 -5.32 15.96
N ALA A 243 -15.39 -4.61 14.84
CA ALA A 243 -14.33 -4.30 13.88
C ALA A 243 -13.15 -3.58 14.56
N GLY A 244 -13.43 -2.66 15.49
CA GLY A 244 -12.40 -2.00 16.30
C GLY A 244 -11.59 -2.93 17.19
N ARG A 245 -12.17 -4.03 17.68
CA ARG A 245 -11.43 -5.03 18.49
C ARG A 245 -10.50 -5.84 17.60
N LEU A 246 -11.01 -6.37 16.49
CA LEU A 246 -10.20 -7.16 15.54
C LEU A 246 -9.07 -6.31 14.94
N HIS A 247 -9.39 -5.06 14.57
CA HIS A 247 -8.42 -4.08 14.09
C HIS A 247 -7.28 -3.87 15.08
N ARG A 248 -7.58 -3.60 16.36
CA ARG A 248 -6.52 -3.42 17.38
C ARG A 248 -5.66 -4.67 17.58
N MET A 249 -6.20 -5.86 17.32
CA MET A 249 -5.43 -7.11 17.42
C MET A 249 -4.53 -7.34 16.21
N ALA A 250 -5.03 -7.12 14.99
CA ALA A 250 -4.31 -7.38 13.75
C ALA A 250 -3.34 -6.26 13.37
N ARG A 251 -3.71 -5.00 13.66
CA ARG A 251 -2.98 -3.80 13.23
C ARG A 251 -1.48 -3.81 13.49
N PRO A 252 -0.97 -4.18 14.69
CA PRO A 252 0.48 -4.18 14.92
C PRO A 252 1.23 -5.08 13.94
N ALA A 253 0.66 -6.26 13.65
CA ALA A 253 1.21 -7.23 12.71
C ALA A 253 1.07 -6.76 11.25
N VAL A 254 -0.12 -6.30 10.84
CA VAL A 254 -0.35 -5.78 9.48
C VAL A 254 0.54 -4.56 9.19
N SER A 255 0.61 -3.61 10.13
CA SER A 255 1.45 -2.42 10.01
C SER A 255 2.94 -2.75 9.98
N ALA A 256 3.39 -3.78 10.71
CA ALA A 256 4.76 -4.24 10.65
C ALA A 256 5.07 -4.87 9.29
N LEU A 257 4.21 -5.78 8.83
CA LEU A 257 4.40 -6.46 7.55
C LEU A 257 4.43 -5.49 6.38
N VAL A 258 3.46 -4.55 6.30
CA VAL A 258 3.44 -3.52 5.24
C VAL A 258 4.70 -2.66 5.30
N ALA A 259 5.11 -2.18 6.47
CA ALA A 259 6.33 -1.36 6.60
C ALA A 259 7.57 -2.11 6.12
N VAL A 260 7.68 -3.40 6.46
CA VAL A 260 8.81 -4.24 6.06
C VAL A 260 8.80 -4.53 4.57
N LEU A 261 7.63 -4.79 3.95
CA LEU A 261 7.52 -4.95 2.50
C LEU A 261 7.92 -3.67 1.77
N LEU A 262 7.57 -2.48 2.28
CA LEU A 262 8.02 -1.21 1.73
C LEU A 262 9.54 -1.03 1.87
N VAL A 263 10.12 -1.42 3.01
CA VAL A 263 11.58 -1.41 3.21
C VAL A 263 12.27 -2.38 2.24
N ALA A 264 11.70 -3.56 1.98
CA ALA A 264 12.23 -4.50 1.01
C ALA A 264 12.22 -3.90 -0.41
N VAL A 265 11.16 -3.17 -0.79
CA VAL A 265 11.11 -2.44 -2.07
C VAL A 265 12.19 -1.38 -2.14
N LEU A 266 12.39 -0.59 -1.07
CA LEU A 266 13.47 0.39 -1.00
C LEU A 266 14.85 -0.27 -1.10
N ALA A 267 15.03 -1.45 -0.51
CA ALA A 267 16.27 -2.23 -0.66
C ALA A 267 16.47 -2.69 -2.11
N GLY A 268 15.40 -3.12 -2.81
CA GLY A 268 15.44 -3.42 -4.23
C GLY A 268 15.79 -2.20 -5.09
N CYS A 269 15.20 -1.04 -4.82
CA CYS A 269 15.55 0.23 -5.48
C CYS A 269 17.01 0.63 -5.20
N ALA A 270 17.52 0.44 -3.98
CA ALA A 270 18.91 0.70 -3.64
C ALA A 270 19.87 -0.25 -4.38
N ALA A 271 19.50 -1.53 -4.51
CA ALA A 271 20.25 -2.50 -5.30
C ALA A 271 20.26 -2.12 -6.78
N ALA A 272 19.14 -1.64 -7.33
CA ALA A 272 19.06 -1.14 -8.70
C ALA A 272 19.89 0.13 -8.90
N ALA A 273 19.90 1.06 -7.94
CA ALA A 273 20.75 2.26 -7.98
C ALA A 273 22.24 1.89 -7.95
N TYR A 274 22.62 0.90 -7.13
CA TYR A 274 23.98 0.35 -7.12
C TYR A 274 24.35 -0.27 -8.47
N ALA A 275 23.45 -1.05 -9.07
CA ALA A 275 23.66 -1.63 -10.40
C ALA A 275 23.79 -0.54 -11.48
N ALA A 276 22.92 0.47 -11.45
CA ALA A 276 22.97 1.60 -12.37
C ALA A 276 24.29 2.37 -12.31
N ALA A 277 24.89 2.51 -11.12
CA ALA A 277 26.17 3.22 -10.97
C ALA A 277 27.34 2.55 -11.70
N GLY A 278 27.24 1.26 -12.02
CA GLY A 278 28.28 0.50 -12.75
C GLY A 278 27.94 0.19 -14.21
N ASP A 279 26.78 0.63 -14.71
CA ASP A 279 26.28 0.24 -16.04
C ASP A 279 26.42 1.37 -17.08
N ALA A 280 26.49 1.00 -18.36
CA ALA A 280 26.52 1.95 -19.47
C ALA A 280 25.17 2.66 -19.70
N HIS A 281 24.06 2.10 -19.21
CA HIS A 281 22.70 2.63 -19.39
C HIS A 281 21.97 2.82 -18.05
N PRO A 282 22.47 3.69 -17.15
CA PRO A 282 21.90 3.89 -15.81
C PRO A 282 20.43 4.33 -15.81
N GLN A 283 20.03 5.10 -16.83
CA GLN A 283 18.65 5.58 -16.99
C GLN A 283 17.67 4.42 -17.18
N ARG A 284 18.02 3.44 -18.01
CA ARG A 284 17.15 2.28 -18.27
C ARG A 284 16.95 1.43 -17.04
N ILE A 285 18.01 1.23 -16.24
CA ILE A 285 17.93 0.51 -14.97
C ILE A 285 17.05 1.27 -13.98
N ALA A 286 17.21 2.59 -13.88
CA ALA A 286 16.37 3.42 -13.01
C ALA A 286 14.89 3.39 -13.43
N GLY A 287 14.59 3.47 -14.72
CA GLY A 287 13.23 3.35 -15.27
C GLY A 287 12.61 1.98 -15.01
N ALA A 288 13.35 0.91 -15.29
CA ALA A 288 12.91 -0.46 -15.03
C ALA A 288 12.68 -0.70 -13.52
N ALA A 289 13.57 -0.21 -12.66
CA ALA A 289 13.41 -0.33 -11.21
C ALA A 289 12.22 0.49 -10.69
N LEU A 290 11.98 1.69 -11.23
CA LEU A 290 10.85 2.52 -10.83
C LEU A 290 9.50 1.83 -11.10
N LEU A 291 9.39 1.12 -12.23
CA LEU A 291 8.17 0.44 -12.64
C LEU A 291 8.04 -0.98 -12.06
N GLY A 292 9.14 -1.73 -11.99
CA GLY A 292 9.15 -3.17 -11.73
C GLY A 292 9.86 -3.64 -10.45
N ALA A 293 10.54 -2.77 -9.69
CA ALA A 293 11.19 -3.20 -8.44
C ALA A 293 10.20 -3.84 -7.45
N PRO A 294 8.95 -3.33 -7.27
CA PRO A 294 8.00 -4.02 -6.41
C PRO A 294 7.65 -5.42 -6.92
N ASN A 295 7.51 -5.63 -8.23
CA ASN A 295 7.27 -6.95 -8.83
C ASN A 295 8.39 -7.93 -8.44
N GLY A 296 9.65 -7.57 -8.69
CA GLY A 296 10.78 -8.44 -8.40
C GLY A 296 10.94 -8.74 -6.90
N VAL A 297 10.83 -7.72 -6.05
CA VAL A 297 10.98 -7.89 -4.60
C VAL A 297 9.84 -8.72 -4.01
N TRP A 298 8.59 -8.46 -4.41
CA TRP A 298 7.44 -9.16 -3.86
C TRP A 298 7.28 -10.57 -4.41
N LEU A 299 7.85 -10.88 -5.57
CA LEU A 299 7.99 -12.25 -6.08
C LEU A 299 9.11 -13.01 -5.35
N GLY A 300 10.22 -12.31 -5.08
CA GLY A 300 11.37 -12.87 -4.35
C GLY A 300 11.04 -13.26 -2.89
N VAL A 301 10.14 -12.54 -2.21
CA VAL A 301 9.78 -12.83 -0.81
C VAL A 301 9.13 -14.22 -0.66
N PRO A 302 8.00 -14.55 -1.33
CA PRO A 302 7.42 -15.89 -1.32
C PRO A 302 8.39 -16.97 -1.78
N LEU A 303 9.15 -16.73 -2.86
CA LEU A 303 10.17 -17.67 -3.33
C LEU A 303 11.19 -18.00 -2.24
N GLY A 304 11.78 -16.98 -1.59
CA GLY A 304 12.74 -17.17 -0.51
C GLY A 304 12.15 -17.81 0.75
N LEU A 305 10.83 -17.76 0.94
CA LEU A 305 10.11 -18.49 1.99
C LEU A 305 9.70 -19.92 1.58
N PHE A 306 10.27 -20.42 0.49
CA PHE A 306 10.06 -21.75 -0.07
C PHE A 306 8.64 -22.00 -0.60
N VAL A 307 7.90 -20.93 -0.96
CA VAL A 307 6.63 -21.10 -1.66
C VAL A 307 6.92 -21.69 -3.04
N PRO A 308 6.31 -22.82 -3.41
CA PRO A 308 6.54 -23.43 -4.72
C PRO A 308 5.80 -22.65 -5.81
N TRP A 309 6.50 -22.41 -6.91
CA TRP A 309 5.99 -21.81 -8.12
C TRP A 309 6.11 -22.81 -9.26
N ASP A 310 5.15 -22.77 -10.18
CA ASP A 310 5.16 -23.52 -11.42
C ASP A 310 5.38 -22.51 -12.54
N GLY A 311 6.43 -22.74 -13.36
CA GLY A 311 6.82 -21.84 -14.44
C GLY A 311 6.84 -22.56 -15.78
N GLU A 312 6.30 -21.92 -16.80
CA GLU A 312 6.37 -22.37 -18.19
C GLU A 312 6.88 -21.22 -19.05
N ALA A 313 7.87 -21.49 -19.91
CA ALA A 313 8.26 -20.55 -20.96
C ALA A 313 8.31 -21.28 -22.30
N THR A 314 7.67 -20.70 -23.31
CA THR A 314 7.63 -21.23 -24.68
C THR A 314 8.28 -20.24 -25.65
N GLY A 315 8.84 -20.75 -26.76
CA GLY A 315 9.45 -19.93 -27.81
C GLY A 315 10.84 -19.36 -27.46
N GLU A 316 11.13 -18.16 -27.97
CA GLU A 316 12.42 -17.43 -27.84
C GLU A 316 12.53 -16.63 -26.51
N LEU A 317 11.44 -16.51 -25.75
CA LEU A 317 11.37 -15.75 -24.50
C LEU A 317 12.31 -16.22 -23.37
N PRO A 318 12.74 -17.49 -23.26
CA PRO A 318 13.73 -17.89 -22.27
C PRO A 318 15.01 -17.04 -22.34
N GLY A 319 15.44 -16.58 -23.53
CA GLY A 319 16.63 -15.75 -23.69
C GLY A 319 16.52 -14.32 -23.12
N LEU A 320 15.31 -13.89 -22.74
CA LEU A 320 15.04 -12.56 -22.18
C LEU A 320 14.80 -12.59 -20.66
N LEU A 321 14.74 -13.77 -20.05
CA LEU A 321 14.56 -13.92 -18.61
C LEU A 321 15.90 -13.69 -17.86
N PRO A 322 15.87 -13.12 -16.64
CA PRO A 322 17.07 -13.01 -15.83
C PRO A 322 17.63 -14.38 -15.45
N ALA A 323 18.95 -14.57 -15.56
CA ALA A 323 19.60 -15.76 -15.04
C ALA A 323 19.35 -15.90 -13.52
N PRO A 324 19.02 -17.10 -13.00
CA PRO A 324 19.02 -18.41 -13.68
C PRO A 324 17.63 -18.91 -14.12
N LEU A 325 16.60 -18.06 -14.21
CA LEU A 325 15.24 -18.46 -14.62
C LEU A 325 15.19 -18.88 -16.11
N ASP A 326 16.00 -18.24 -16.94
CA ASP A 326 16.15 -18.53 -18.37
C ASP A 326 16.57 -19.98 -18.62
N GLU A 327 17.48 -20.51 -17.80
CA GLU A 327 18.07 -21.83 -17.97
C GLU A 327 17.11 -22.95 -17.53
N LEU A 328 16.29 -22.68 -16.52
CA LEU A 328 15.31 -23.62 -15.99
C LEU A 328 14.06 -23.71 -16.87
N LEU A 329 13.64 -22.58 -17.47
CA LEU A 329 12.42 -22.48 -18.27
C LEU A 329 12.63 -22.72 -19.78
N ARG A 330 13.86 -23.02 -20.22
CA ARG A 330 14.18 -23.32 -21.62
C ARG A 330 13.53 -24.63 -22.14
N GLY A 331 12.97 -25.46 -21.25
CA GLY A 331 12.23 -26.66 -21.60
C GLY A 331 10.72 -26.39 -21.71
N SER A 332 10.09 -26.81 -22.81
CA SER A 332 8.69 -26.53 -23.19
C SER A 332 7.60 -27.19 -22.31
N ALA A 333 7.90 -27.55 -21.07
CA ALA A 333 6.94 -28.15 -20.15
C ALA A 333 7.00 -27.43 -18.80
N ALA A 334 5.85 -27.16 -18.19
CA ALA A 334 5.73 -26.54 -16.87
C ALA A 334 6.68 -27.21 -15.85
N GLN A 335 7.70 -26.47 -15.40
CA GLN A 335 8.68 -26.94 -14.43
C GLN A 335 8.43 -26.30 -13.06
N PRO A 336 8.57 -27.07 -11.97
CA PRO A 336 8.47 -26.53 -10.63
C PRO A 336 9.70 -25.65 -10.34
N VAL A 337 9.48 -24.34 -10.30
CA VAL A 337 10.46 -23.33 -9.88
C VAL A 337 10.52 -23.34 -8.34
N THR A 338 11.46 -24.11 -7.82
CA THR A 338 11.75 -24.18 -6.39
C THR A 338 13.14 -23.64 -6.09
N VAL A 339 13.33 -23.11 -4.88
CA VAL A 339 14.63 -22.59 -4.41
C VAL A 339 15.74 -23.62 -4.58
N GLY A 340 15.46 -24.90 -4.33
CA GLY A 340 16.45 -25.97 -4.49
C GLY A 340 16.95 -26.10 -5.93
N ARG A 341 16.03 -26.10 -6.90
CA ARG A 341 16.37 -26.19 -8.34
C ARG A 341 17.10 -24.96 -8.84
N LEU A 342 16.69 -23.78 -8.37
CA LEU A 342 17.37 -22.53 -8.67
C LEU A 342 18.79 -22.53 -8.07
N ALA A 343 18.95 -23.01 -6.84
CA ALA A 343 20.24 -23.04 -6.13
C ALA A 343 21.24 -24.06 -6.71
N GLU A 344 20.77 -25.08 -7.44
CA GLU A 344 21.63 -25.98 -8.22
C GLU A 344 22.31 -25.24 -9.37
N LEU A 345 21.64 -24.23 -9.95
CA LEU A 345 22.16 -23.41 -11.04
C LEU A 345 23.02 -22.25 -10.50
N ASP A 346 22.53 -21.55 -9.48
CA ASP A 346 23.28 -20.47 -8.80
C ASP A 346 23.09 -20.51 -7.27
N GLY A 347 24.16 -20.84 -6.56
CA GLY A 347 24.18 -20.90 -5.10
C GLY A 347 23.87 -19.57 -4.40
N ARG A 348 23.94 -18.42 -5.09
CA ARG A 348 23.59 -17.10 -4.54
C ARG A 348 22.12 -17.01 -4.13
N ILE A 349 21.26 -17.87 -4.66
CA ILE A 349 19.83 -17.89 -4.32
C ILE A 349 19.58 -18.22 -2.85
N TRP A 350 20.54 -18.85 -2.15
CA TRP A 350 20.46 -18.98 -0.69
C TRP A 350 20.47 -17.63 0.04
N LEU A 351 21.03 -16.57 -0.56
CA LEU A 351 20.93 -15.21 -0.04
C LEU A 351 19.49 -14.69 -0.08
N LEU A 352 18.68 -15.12 -1.06
CA LEU A 352 17.26 -14.77 -1.12
C LEU A 352 16.50 -15.39 0.07
N VAL A 353 16.77 -16.66 0.39
CA VAL A 353 16.19 -17.33 1.57
C VAL A 353 16.56 -16.58 2.84
N LEU A 354 17.85 -16.25 2.99
CA LEU A 354 18.34 -15.49 4.14
C LEU A 354 17.69 -14.11 4.22
N ALA A 355 17.61 -13.38 3.11
CA ALA A 355 16.99 -12.06 3.04
C ALA A 355 15.50 -12.11 3.38
N SER A 356 14.76 -13.09 2.85
CA SER A 356 13.33 -13.28 3.16
C SER A 356 13.11 -13.66 4.62
N GLY A 357 13.94 -14.53 5.18
CA GLY A 357 13.92 -14.88 6.61
C GLY A 357 14.22 -13.68 7.52
N MET A 358 15.23 -12.87 7.19
CA MET A 358 15.56 -11.64 7.90
C MET A 358 14.46 -10.58 7.80
N THR A 359 13.86 -10.44 6.62
CA THR A 359 12.72 -9.54 6.38
C THR A 359 11.56 -9.93 7.29
N LEU A 360 11.20 -11.21 7.35
CA LEU A 360 10.10 -11.66 8.20
C LEU A 360 10.43 -11.57 9.70
N LEU A 361 11.68 -11.85 10.08
CA LEU A 361 12.15 -11.64 11.45
C LEU A 361 12.05 -10.16 11.87
N TYR A 362 12.44 -9.24 10.98
CA TYR A 362 12.28 -7.80 11.21
C TYR A 362 10.80 -7.43 11.40
N ALA A 363 9.90 -8.02 10.60
CA ALA A 363 8.46 -7.85 10.80
C ALA A 363 7.99 -8.38 12.17
N GLY A 364 8.53 -9.52 12.62
CA GLY A 364 8.28 -10.08 13.95
C GLY A 364 8.70 -9.17 15.10
N VAL A 365 9.92 -8.66 15.06
CA VAL A 365 10.44 -7.72 16.07
C VAL A 365 9.61 -6.43 16.09
N LEU A 366 9.29 -5.88 14.91
CA LEU A 366 8.53 -4.65 14.78
C LEU A 366 7.06 -4.82 15.23
N ALA A 367 6.43 -5.95 14.90
CA ALA A 367 5.08 -6.28 15.36
C ALA A 367 5.04 -6.44 16.88
N ALA A 368 6.05 -7.08 17.47
CA ALA A 368 6.19 -7.19 18.91
C ALA A 368 6.40 -5.82 19.58
N ALA A 369 7.31 -4.98 19.08
CA ALA A 369 7.53 -3.63 19.63
C ALA A 369 6.27 -2.75 19.58
N ARG A 370 5.37 -2.98 18.61
CA ARG A 370 4.09 -2.28 18.46
C ARG A 370 2.93 -2.90 19.23
N THR A 371 3.12 -4.07 19.84
CA THR A 371 2.07 -4.79 20.56
C THR A 371 2.16 -4.52 22.06
N PRO A 372 1.16 -3.86 22.67
CA PRO A 372 1.14 -3.69 24.11
C PRO A 372 0.95 -5.03 24.84
N ARG A 373 1.73 -5.25 25.89
CA ARG A 373 1.56 -6.36 26.83
C ARG A 373 0.66 -5.94 28.00
N ALA A 374 -0.30 -6.79 28.35
CA ALA A 374 -1.04 -6.62 29.60
C ALA A 374 -0.14 -6.99 30.80
N ALA A 375 -0.36 -6.33 31.94
CA ALA A 375 0.28 -6.71 33.19
C ALA A 375 -0.03 -8.19 33.53
N GLY A 376 0.97 -8.93 34.01
CA GLY A 376 0.84 -10.35 34.39
C GLY A 376 0.95 -11.38 33.27
N VAL A 377 1.12 -10.98 32.01
CA VAL A 377 1.37 -11.93 30.90
C VAL A 377 2.85 -12.38 30.91
N SER A 378 3.08 -13.70 30.91
CA SER A 378 4.42 -14.28 30.82
C SER A 378 5.07 -14.02 29.45
N ALA A 379 6.41 -14.09 29.39
CA ALA A 379 7.15 -13.94 28.13
C ALA A 379 6.69 -14.97 27.07
N VAL A 380 6.44 -16.21 27.49
CA VAL A 380 5.96 -17.29 26.60
C VAL A 380 4.54 -17.00 26.09
N GLY A 381 3.62 -16.55 26.96
CA GLY A 381 2.27 -16.17 26.54
C GLY A 381 2.25 -14.97 25.59
N TYR A 382 3.17 -14.03 25.77
CA TYR A 382 3.37 -12.90 24.87
C TYR A 382 3.91 -13.34 23.50
N ALA A 383 4.93 -14.19 23.49
CA ALA A 383 5.52 -14.74 22.27
C ALA A 383 4.49 -15.55 21.47
N GLY A 384 3.70 -16.41 22.14
CA GLY A 384 2.63 -17.17 21.49
C GLY A 384 1.56 -16.27 20.84
N ARG A 385 1.20 -15.16 21.48
CA ARG A 385 0.25 -14.19 20.91
C ARG A 385 0.82 -13.46 19.68
N CYS A 386 2.10 -13.10 19.72
CA CYS A 386 2.77 -12.48 18.58
C CYS A 386 2.91 -13.46 17.41
N ALA A 387 3.25 -14.72 17.70
CA ALA A 387 3.31 -15.81 16.73
C ALA A 387 1.97 -16.02 16.02
N LEU A 388 0.87 -16.18 16.77
CA LEU A 388 -0.45 -16.39 16.18
C LEU A 388 -0.91 -15.21 15.32
N ARG A 389 -0.63 -13.98 15.75
CA ARG A 389 -1.02 -12.77 15.00
C ARG A 389 -0.21 -12.61 13.73
N LEU A 390 1.11 -12.73 13.81
CA LEU A 390 1.96 -12.58 12.63
C LEU A 390 1.71 -13.74 11.66
N GLY A 391 1.64 -14.98 12.16
CA GLY A 391 1.29 -16.16 11.37
C GLY A 391 -0.05 -16.03 10.66
N GLY A 392 -1.09 -15.55 11.34
CA GLY A 392 -2.40 -15.31 10.71
C GLY A 392 -2.36 -14.25 9.61
N VAL A 393 -1.63 -13.15 9.83
CA VAL A 393 -1.49 -12.08 8.82
C VAL A 393 -0.66 -12.55 7.63
N THR A 394 0.45 -13.25 7.85
CA THR A 394 1.33 -13.74 6.77
C THR A 394 0.70 -14.89 5.99
N ALA A 395 -0.15 -15.70 6.62
CA ALA A 395 -0.96 -16.72 5.93
C ALA A 395 -1.92 -16.13 4.89
N ILE A 396 -2.36 -14.88 5.08
CA ILE A 396 -3.19 -14.15 4.10
C ILE A 396 -2.31 -13.36 3.13
N ALA A 397 -1.24 -12.73 3.64
CA ALA A 397 -0.39 -11.87 2.84
C ALA A 397 0.43 -12.63 1.79
N LEU A 398 0.93 -13.84 2.06
CA LEU A 398 1.70 -14.59 1.06
C LEU A 398 0.87 -15.01 -0.15
N PRO A 399 -0.33 -15.61 0.00
CA PRO A 399 -1.21 -15.86 -1.15
C PRO A 399 -1.56 -14.59 -1.92
N LEU A 400 -1.77 -13.47 -1.22
CA LEU A 400 -2.03 -12.18 -1.86
C LEU A 400 -0.82 -11.70 -2.66
N LEU A 401 0.40 -11.82 -2.13
CA LEU A 401 1.63 -11.48 -2.87
C LEU A 401 1.81 -12.38 -4.08
N VAL A 402 1.58 -13.68 -3.93
CA VAL A 402 1.63 -14.64 -5.03
C VAL A 402 0.66 -14.24 -6.15
N TRP A 403 -0.58 -13.89 -5.81
CA TRP A 403 -1.57 -13.45 -6.78
C TRP A 403 -1.20 -12.11 -7.43
N LEU A 404 -0.64 -11.17 -6.66
CA LEU A 404 -0.22 -9.86 -7.18
C LEU A 404 1.02 -9.94 -8.09
N THR A 405 1.87 -10.95 -7.90
CA THR A 405 3.10 -11.14 -8.70
C THR A 405 3.03 -12.34 -9.62
N GLU A 406 1.83 -12.86 -9.86
CA GLU A 406 1.58 -13.81 -10.93
C GLU A 406 1.94 -13.11 -12.24
N VAL A 407 2.80 -13.73 -13.03
CA VAL A 407 3.24 -13.19 -14.31
C VAL A 407 2.66 -14.08 -15.38
N SER A 408 1.72 -13.54 -16.15
CA SER A 408 1.30 -14.08 -17.44
C SER A 408 1.76 -13.09 -18.51
N ALA A 409 2.54 -13.56 -19.47
CA ALA A 409 2.89 -12.81 -20.65
C ALA A 409 2.73 -13.72 -21.85
N ASP A 410 1.65 -13.54 -22.60
CA ASP A 410 1.37 -14.31 -23.81
C ASP A 410 1.60 -13.43 -25.03
N ALA A 411 2.66 -13.72 -25.78
CA ALA A 411 2.90 -13.18 -27.09
C ALA A 411 2.62 -14.27 -28.13
N SER A 412 1.34 -14.50 -28.45
CA SER A 412 0.95 -15.41 -29.51
C SER A 412 0.58 -14.67 -30.79
N LEU A 413 1.36 -14.88 -31.85
CA LEU A 413 0.98 -14.50 -33.20
C LEU A 413 0.16 -15.65 -33.80
N SER A 414 -1.16 -15.51 -33.76
CA SER A 414 -2.09 -16.46 -34.37
C SER A 414 -2.22 -16.18 -35.87
N VAL A 415 -1.82 -17.13 -36.71
CA VAL A 415 -2.09 -17.09 -38.16
C VAL A 415 -3.18 -18.13 -38.41
N LEU A 416 -4.38 -17.68 -38.78
CA LEU A 416 -5.54 -18.52 -39.11
C LEU A 416 -6.06 -19.41 -37.96
N GLY A 417 -5.98 -18.93 -36.71
CA GLY A 417 -6.48 -19.68 -35.54
C GLY A 417 -5.56 -20.81 -35.07
N PHE A 418 -4.33 -20.86 -35.59
CA PHE A 418 -3.25 -21.72 -35.10
C PHE A 418 -2.10 -20.83 -34.59
N ASP A 419 -1.55 -21.16 -33.42
CA ASP A 419 -0.35 -20.52 -32.87
C ASP A 419 0.86 -20.86 -33.75
N ALA A 420 1.21 -19.94 -34.65
CA ALA A 420 2.35 -20.12 -35.54
C ALA A 420 3.67 -19.72 -34.87
N PHE A 421 3.62 -18.74 -33.95
CA PHE A 421 4.73 -18.29 -33.12
C PHE A 421 4.19 -17.87 -31.74
N GLY A 422 4.03 -18.85 -30.85
CA GLY A 422 3.64 -18.63 -29.46
C GLY A 422 4.89 -18.49 -28.60
N ALA A 423 5.07 -17.34 -27.99
CA ALA A 423 6.01 -17.17 -26.90
C ALA A 423 5.20 -16.73 -25.67
N GLY A 424 5.03 -17.66 -24.72
CA GLY A 424 4.32 -17.42 -23.46
C GLY A 424 5.27 -17.60 -22.29
N ILE A 425 5.16 -16.76 -21.27
CA ILE A 425 5.72 -16.99 -19.94
C ILE A 425 4.57 -17.00 -18.95
N GLU A 426 4.40 -18.12 -18.26
CA GLU A 426 3.42 -18.26 -17.19
C GLU A 426 4.14 -18.66 -15.90
N LEU A 427 3.92 -17.91 -14.83
CA LEU A 427 4.47 -18.20 -13.51
C LEU A 427 3.35 -18.17 -12.46
N ARG A 428 2.87 -19.35 -12.06
CA ARG A 428 1.79 -19.51 -11.08
C ARG A 428 2.30 -20.01 -9.75
N GLY A 429 1.98 -19.31 -8.66
CA GLY A 429 2.34 -19.75 -7.32
C GLY A 429 1.22 -20.57 -6.68
N ARG A 430 1.58 -21.62 -5.93
CA ARG A 430 0.59 -22.46 -5.23
C ARG A 430 0.08 -21.75 -3.97
N THR A 431 -1.08 -21.10 -4.08
CA THR A 431 -1.68 -20.24 -3.03
C THR A 431 -1.94 -20.97 -1.70
N VAL A 432 -2.38 -22.23 -1.72
CA VAL A 432 -2.61 -23.02 -0.49
C VAL A 432 -1.29 -23.30 0.25
N ALA A 433 -0.24 -23.66 -0.49
CA ALA A 433 1.09 -23.86 0.08
C ALA A 433 1.65 -22.53 0.61
N ALA A 434 1.42 -21.42 -0.11
CA ALA A 434 1.77 -20.08 0.33
C ALA A 434 1.10 -19.71 1.67
N ALA A 435 -0.17 -20.09 1.87
CA ALA A 435 -0.88 -19.83 3.11
C ALA A 435 -0.29 -20.63 4.29
N GLY A 436 -0.02 -21.92 4.09
CA GLY A 436 0.57 -22.80 5.10
C GLY A 436 1.99 -22.40 5.49
N LEU A 437 2.85 -22.14 4.48
CA LEU A 437 4.22 -21.66 4.70
C LEU A 437 4.22 -20.26 5.32
N GLY A 438 3.31 -19.39 4.88
CA GLY A 438 3.13 -18.06 5.47
C GLY A 438 2.78 -18.14 6.94
N ALA A 439 1.85 -19.03 7.33
CA ALA A 439 1.50 -19.27 8.72
C ALA A 439 2.71 -19.74 9.55
N ALA A 440 3.45 -20.74 9.04
CA ALA A 440 4.59 -21.33 9.73
C ALA A 440 5.74 -20.34 9.93
N TRP A 441 6.18 -19.68 8.84
CA TRP A 441 7.24 -18.69 8.87
C TRP A 441 6.86 -17.47 9.71
N GLY A 442 5.62 -16.98 9.57
CA GLY A 442 5.14 -15.84 10.35
C GLY A 442 5.00 -16.16 11.84
N ALA A 443 4.56 -17.37 12.19
CA ALA A 443 4.51 -17.80 13.58
C ALA A 443 5.92 -17.90 14.19
N GLY A 444 6.86 -18.51 13.47
CA GLY A 444 8.26 -18.61 13.88
C GLY A 444 8.90 -17.23 14.09
N ALA A 445 8.82 -16.37 13.08
CA ALA A 445 9.35 -15.01 13.16
C ALA A 445 8.67 -14.17 14.26
N GLY A 446 7.36 -14.36 14.48
CA GLY A 446 6.62 -13.67 15.52
C GLY A 446 7.03 -14.11 16.93
N ALA A 447 7.29 -15.40 17.13
CA ALA A 447 7.78 -15.93 18.40
C ALA A 447 9.21 -15.45 18.70
N VAL A 448 10.13 -15.60 17.73
CA VAL A 448 11.53 -15.19 17.88
C VAL A 448 11.63 -13.67 18.05
N GLY A 449 10.91 -12.90 17.21
CA GLY A 449 10.89 -11.45 17.29
C GLY A 449 10.32 -10.93 18.61
N ALA A 450 9.31 -11.59 19.17
CA ALA A 450 8.80 -11.28 20.51
C ALA A 450 9.81 -11.58 21.61
N GLY A 451 10.55 -12.69 21.52
CA GLY A 451 11.64 -13.01 22.45
C GLY A 451 12.76 -11.97 22.43
N LEU A 452 13.18 -11.54 21.23
CA LEU A 452 14.19 -10.49 21.06
C LEU A 452 13.70 -9.14 21.62
N ALA A 453 12.48 -8.74 21.28
CA ALA A 453 11.89 -7.49 21.79
C ALA A 453 11.76 -7.52 23.33
N TRP A 454 11.44 -8.67 23.90
CA TRP A 454 11.36 -8.86 25.35
C TRP A 454 12.72 -8.73 26.02
N ALA A 455 13.74 -9.40 25.48
CA ALA A 455 15.10 -9.38 26.03
C ALA A 455 15.71 -7.97 26.04
N VAL A 456 15.40 -7.15 25.04
CA VAL A 456 15.90 -5.77 24.91
C VAL A 456 15.00 -4.75 25.63
N GLY A 457 13.91 -5.19 26.28
CA GLY A 457 12.99 -4.29 27.00
C GLY A 457 12.15 -3.38 26.09
N ALA A 458 12.02 -3.72 24.81
CA ALA A 458 11.29 -2.93 23.81
C ALA A 458 9.76 -3.19 23.83
N VAL A 459 9.25 -4.01 24.76
CA VAL A 459 7.83 -4.37 24.83
C VAL A 459 7.05 -3.35 25.69
N PRO A 460 6.10 -2.59 25.10
CA PRO A 460 5.32 -1.60 25.84
C PRO A 460 4.33 -2.27 26.80
N VAL A 461 4.22 -1.76 28.03
CA VAL A 461 3.34 -2.30 29.08
C VAL A 461 2.06 -1.47 29.18
N THR A 462 0.91 -2.11 28.99
CA THR A 462 -0.40 -1.55 29.37
C THR A 462 -0.70 -1.92 30.81
N GLY A 463 -0.92 -0.91 31.66
CA GLY A 463 -1.33 -1.11 33.06
C GLY A 463 -0.23 -0.98 34.11
N GLY A 464 0.94 -0.43 33.76
CA GLY A 464 1.72 0.26 34.78
C GLY A 464 0.93 1.49 35.18
N GLY A 465 0.29 1.46 36.35
CA GLY A 465 -0.25 2.68 36.93
C GLY A 465 0.86 3.73 36.89
N TYR A 466 0.53 4.92 36.38
CA TYR A 466 1.10 6.08 37.04
C TYR A 466 0.82 5.88 38.54
N PRO A 467 1.81 6.05 39.45
CA PRO A 467 1.44 6.27 40.83
C PRO A 467 0.45 7.43 40.77
N ASP A 468 -0.80 7.14 41.14
CA ASP A 468 -1.98 7.98 41.07
C ASP A 468 -1.69 9.35 40.41
N ALA A 469 -1.99 9.48 39.11
CA ALA A 469 -2.05 10.82 38.53
C ALA A 469 -3.25 11.50 39.18
N GLU A 470 -3.05 11.99 40.41
CA GLU A 470 -3.95 12.84 41.15
C GLU A 470 -4.44 13.90 40.16
N VAL A 471 -5.73 13.85 39.88
CA VAL A 471 -6.41 14.77 38.97
C VAL A 471 -6.04 16.19 39.38
N ALA A 472 -5.37 16.92 38.47
CA ALA A 472 -5.02 18.31 38.70
C ALA A 472 -6.31 19.12 38.92
N GLY A 473 -6.56 19.49 40.17
CA GLY A 473 -7.67 20.36 40.56
C GLY A 473 -7.35 21.83 40.29
N PRO A 474 -8.34 22.74 40.39
CA PRO A 474 -8.24 24.15 40.00
C PRO A 474 -7.18 24.98 40.76
N TYR A 475 -6.58 24.42 41.81
CA TYR A 475 -5.51 25.05 42.59
C TYR A 475 -4.20 24.24 42.61
N ARG A 476 -4.05 23.23 41.75
CA ARG A 476 -2.80 22.46 41.60
C ARG A 476 -2.27 22.56 40.17
N PRO A 477 -1.07 23.12 39.95
CA PRO A 477 -0.49 23.19 38.62
C PRO A 477 -0.13 21.79 38.12
N SER A 478 -0.37 21.52 36.84
CA SER A 478 0.03 20.27 36.19
C SER A 478 1.55 20.15 36.14
N LEU A 479 2.05 18.91 36.20
CA LEU A 479 3.47 18.63 36.01
C LEU A 479 3.90 19.09 34.60
N PRO A 480 4.94 19.95 34.49
CA PRO A 480 5.41 20.40 33.19
C PRO A 480 5.96 19.24 32.37
N TYR A 481 5.70 19.27 31.06
CA TYR A 481 6.15 18.27 30.07
C TYR A 481 7.69 18.15 29.96
N ARG A 482 8.43 19.00 30.66
CA ARG A 482 9.90 19.01 30.72
C ARG A 482 10.31 19.28 32.17
N ALA A 483 11.19 18.45 32.71
CA ALA A 483 11.79 18.71 34.03
C ALA A 483 12.42 20.11 34.01
N SER A 484 12.11 20.93 35.01
CA SER A 484 12.72 22.25 35.17
C SER A 484 14.19 22.04 35.51
N ASP A 485 15.07 22.46 34.61
CA ASP A 485 16.51 22.47 34.85
C ASP A 485 16.87 23.78 35.56
N ASP A 486 17.32 23.67 36.81
CA ASP A 486 17.61 24.82 37.69
C ASP A 486 18.67 25.76 37.08
N GLY A 487 19.53 25.23 36.19
CA GLY A 487 20.54 26.04 35.48
C GLY A 487 19.98 26.95 34.39
N THR A 488 18.82 26.60 33.81
CA THR A 488 18.25 27.26 32.62
C THR A 488 17.00 28.09 32.94
N ASN A 489 16.40 27.90 34.11
CA ASN A 489 15.20 28.65 34.50
C ASN A 489 15.58 30.02 35.13
N PRO A 490 15.35 31.15 34.43
CA PRO A 490 15.72 32.47 34.93
C PRO A 490 14.91 32.89 36.18
N TYR A 491 13.80 32.22 36.48
CA TYR A 491 12.97 32.51 37.66
C TYR A 491 13.39 31.76 38.93
N LEU A 492 14.28 30.76 38.83
CA LEU A 492 14.82 30.02 39.98
C LEU A 492 16.18 30.55 40.44
N ARG A 493 16.79 31.50 39.71
CA ARG A 493 17.98 32.21 40.16
C ARG A 493 17.59 33.28 41.18
N MET A 494 17.76 33.00 42.46
CA MET A 494 17.71 34.06 43.47
C MET A 494 18.93 34.98 43.32
N PRO A 495 18.77 36.31 43.34
CA PRO A 495 19.92 37.23 43.35
C PRO A 495 20.72 37.07 44.65
N GLU A 496 22.05 37.03 44.55
CA GLU A 496 22.99 36.90 45.69
C GLU A 496 22.90 38.04 46.73
N ALA A 497 22.11 39.09 46.48
CA ALA A 497 22.00 40.26 47.34
C ALA A 497 21.01 40.13 48.51
N MET A 498 20.39 38.96 48.75
CA MET A 498 19.36 38.80 49.81
C MET A 498 19.82 37.93 50.99
N HIS A 499 21.09 38.00 51.38
CA HIS A 499 21.56 37.52 52.68
C HIS A 499 21.75 38.71 53.63
N GLY A 500 20.70 39.05 54.38
CA GLY A 500 20.84 40.01 55.48
C GLY A 500 19.58 40.83 55.78
N ALA A 501 18.58 40.21 56.39
CA ALA A 501 17.62 40.95 57.22
C ALA A 501 17.06 40.00 58.30
N PRO A 502 17.09 40.39 59.59
CA PRO A 502 16.59 39.54 60.67
C PRO A 502 15.07 39.43 60.59
N THR A 503 14.57 38.20 60.68
CA THR A 503 13.15 37.88 60.77
C THR A 503 12.55 38.47 62.04
N VAL A 504 11.74 39.52 61.90
CA VAL A 504 10.80 39.93 62.95
C VAL A 504 9.67 38.91 62.96
N VAL A 505 9.61 38.11 64.02
CA VAL A 505 8.50 37.20 64.30
C VAL A 505 7.29 38.04 64.72
N GLY A 506 6.44 38.39 63.75
CA GLY A 506 5.12 38.99 63.99
C GLY A 506 4.12 37.93 64.45
N ARG A 507 3.45 38.22 65.57
CA ARG A 507 2.39 37.41 66.20
C ARG A 507 1.30 37.00 65.20
N VAL A 508 0.99 35.70 65.14
CA VAL A 508 -0.09 35.09 64.35
C VAL A 508 -1.43 35.78 64.66
N GLY A 509 -1.99 36.50 63.67
CA GLY A 509 -3.37 36.99 63.69
C GLY A 509 -4.34 35.88 63.31
N ARG A 510 -5.50 35.83 63.97
CA ARG A 510 -6.59 34.86 63.70
C ARG A 510 -7.05 34.91 62.24
N PRO A 511 -7.54 33.79 61.67
CA PRO A 511 -8.09 33.78 60.31
C PRO A 511 -9.34 34.66 60.22
N VAL A 512 -9.40 35.49 59.18
CA VAL A 512 -10.60 36.26 58.81
C VAL A 512 -11.63 35.28 58.22
N PRO A 513 -12.90 35.28 58.67
CA PRO A 513 -13.93 34.44 58.07
C PRO A 513 -14.30 34.92 56.64
N PRO A 514 -14.72 34.02 55.74
CA PRO A 514 -15.10 34.38 54.38
C PRO A 514 -16.37 35.27 54.37
N PRO A 515 -16.55 36.11 53.33
CA PRO A 515 -17.74 36.95 53.21
C PRO A 515 -19.01 36.09 53.07
N PRO A 516 -20.16 36.56 53.59
CA PRO A 516 -21.42 35.84 53.49
C PRO A 516 -21.87 35.73 52.02
N GLY A 517 -22.32 34.53 51.63
CA GLY A 517 -22.90 34.28 50.32
C GLY A 517 -24.19 35.08 50.08
N PRO A 518 -24.61 35.25 48.82
CA PRO A 518 -25.83 35.98 48.49
C PRO A 518 -27.05 35.28 49.12
N GLY A 519 -27.86 36.07 49.84
CA GLY A 519 -29.08 35.59 50.48
C GLY A 519 -30.15 35.13 49.47
N PRO A 520 -31.19 34.43 49.93
CA PRO A 520 -32.26 33.95 49.06
C PRO A 520 -33.05 35.14 48.49
N GLY A 521 -33.13 35.23 47.17
CA GLY A 521 -34.01 36.19 46.48
C GLY A 521 -35.50 35.92 46.76
N PRO A 522 -36.36 36.94 46.61
CA PRO A 522 -37.79 36.83 46.91
C PRO A 522 -38.47 35.78 46.01
N GLY A 523 -39.37 35.01 46.62
CA GLY A 523 -40.02 33.84 46.04
C GLY A 523 -40.77 34.11 44.74
N ALA A 524 -40.70 33.13 43.84
CA ALA A 524 -41.48 33.10 42.61
C ALA A 524 -42.99 33.01 42.91
N PRO A 525 -43.85 33.69 42.11
CA PRO A 525 -45.30 33.59 42.27
C PRO A 525 -45.81 32.16 41.92
N PRO A 526 -46.91 31.71 42.54
CA PRO A 526 -47.46 30.38 42.31
C PRO A 526 -47.95 30.21 40.86
N ARG A 527 -47.68 29.03 40.28
CA ARG A 527 -48.19 28.63 38.97
C ARG A 527 -49.72 28.43 39.01
N PRO A 528 -50.46 28.78 37.95
CA PRO A 528 -51.88 28.45 37.83
C PRO A 528 -52.08 26.92 37.74
N PRO A 529 -53.21 26.39 38.25
CA PRO A 529 -53.52 24.97 38.17
C PRO A 529 -53.75 24.51 36.72
N ALA A 530 -53.36 23.25 36.45
CA ALA A 530 -53.56 22.59 35.17
C ALA A 530 -55.06 22.35 34.90
N PRO A 531 -55.53 22.39 33.64
CA PRO A 531 -56.93 22.12 33.31
C PRO A 531 -57.28 20.64 33.51
N ASP A 532 -58.46 20.40 34.08
CA ASP A 532 -59.06 19.09 34.36
C ASP A 532 -59.15 18.21 33.11
N GLU A 533 -58.71 16.96 33.25
CA GLU A 533 -59.01 15.86 32.34
C GLU A 533 -60.53 15.63 32.32
N ARG A 534 -61.15 15.80 31.15
CA ARG A 534 -62.52 15.33 30.92
C ARG A 534 -62.52 13.80 30.87
N PRO A 535 -63.42 13.10 31.59
CA PRO A 535 -63.65 11.69 31.38
C PRO A 535 -64.40 11.48 30.05
N GLY A 536 -63.87 10.59 29.21
CA GLY A 536 -64.55 10.12 28.01
C GLY A 536 -65.82 9.35 28.39
N HIS A 537 -66.95 9.77 27.82
CA HIS A 537 -68.18 8.99 27.77
C HIS A 537 -68.23 8.22 26.45
N GLY A 538 -68.68 6.96 26.54
CA GLY A 538 -69.55 6.30 25.54
C GLY A 538 -68.89 5.78 24.29
#